data_AF-A0A8J9VAG1-F1
#
_entry.id   AF-A0A8J9VAG1-F1
#
_cell.length_a   1.000
_cell.length_b   1.000
_cell.length_c   1.000
_cell.angle_alpha   90.00
_cell.angle_beta   90.00
_cell.angle_gamma   90.00
#
_symmetry.space_group_name_H-M   'P 1'
#
loop_
_entity.id
_entity.type
_entity.pdbx_description
1 polymer ?
#
loop_
_entity_poly.entity_id
_entity_poly.type
_entity_poly.pdbx_seq_one_letter_code
_entity_poly.pdbx_strand_id
1 'polypeptide(L)'
;MSRLVDYFVIVGFDHEKERGGLSNGIILQRFPEVNWEDTPFHDGIEWFCQPQGWALSTERSEPRFYVSVLTDVDANRHYCACLCFNETVAITPTKPADEDEESLDSSRPVANITHHSIMYAPKCLVIVSRQDYIDTFRNCLGIIYTVWVENLGVPLETLVGNLLGCVLVPPAGGPQVRFSIGAGDRQALQPPAAPPMPVTHTAVHMLLRLLGIHNSITLWCAVMSEHKVLLVSLAAARLSAACRALAALMFPFRYAHVYIPLLPAGLAEVLATPTPFLIGVHSSLKEEVSELLDVIVADLDVGSLHIPAGVNIPRPEGKLLSSLQEALALVLQPELKSADSAFAPPPPSSSPPHMMDKEIRAVFMRTLAKLLQGYRHCLTIIRIHPSPVLTFHKAGFLGARGLSQCPFAVRLLDSMFFNGLVAERGPPWRPTDIWDELVQNLPEQMRLESLNNELELEHIQELAIQLHLNENPNPQSDGSQGVSTQTYSQRVLRPPEGASARIHQPPLPALDAARVHAVIEEVTARNANNPKLSALRLPAPRIIPPGAPPTGAAEHTQLLLTNSARRLEVLRSCIAAIFECRYADARKSLPGVVRALRAPAARAALVRDLAARLPTNKHLLQPHQFELVVR
;
A
#
# COMPACT_ATOMS: atom_id res chain seq x y z
N MET A 1 -9.49 -17.42 -13.11
CA MET A 1 -9.71 -15.98 -13.35
C MET A 1 -10.59 -15.47 -12.23
N SER A 2 -10.34 -14.26 -11.76
CA SER A 2 -11.16 -13.62 -10.72
C SER A 2 -12.20 -12.71 -11.34
N ARG A 3 -13.31 -12.49 -10.63
CA ARG A 3 -14.30 -11.49 -10.99
C ARG A 3 -13.68 -10.09 -10.84
N LEU A 4 -14.03 -9.16 -11.75
CA LEU A 4 -13.63 -7.76 -11.60
C LEU A 4 -14.40 -7.08 -10.46
N VAL A 5 -15.70 -7.37 -10.32
CA VAL A 5 -16.57 -6.82 -9.29
C VAL A 5 -17.22 -7.97 -8.54
N ASP A 6 -17.18 -7.92 -7.21
CA ASP A 6 -17.83 -8.91 -6.36
C ASP A 6 -19.28 -8.47 -6.04
N TYR A 7 -19.50 -7.18 -5.74
CA TYR A 7 -20.83 -6.62 -5.48
C TYR A 7 -21.01 -5.21 -6.05
N PHE A 8 -22.24 -4.89 -6.44
CA PHE A 8 -22.73 -3.54 -6.70
C PHE A 8 -23.79 -3.18 -5.65
N VAL A 9 -23.68 -2.00 -5.03
CA VAL A 9 -24.53 -1.59 -3.91
C VAL A 9 -25.06 -0.18 -4.14
N ILE A 10 -26.33 0.05 -3.82
CA ILE A 10 -26.95 1.37 -3.76
C ILE A 10 -27.18 1.70 -2.30
N VAL A 11 -26.56 2.76 -1.82
CA VAL A 11 -26.70 3.23 -0.43
C VAL A 11 -27.36 4.61 -0.43
N GLY A 12 -28.35 4.81 0.43
CA GLY A 12 -29.09 6.06 0.54
C GLY A 12 -29.17 6.58 1.97
N PHE A 13 -29.63 7.82 2.09
CA PHE A 13 -29.96 8.44 3.37
C PHE A 13 -31.18 7.75 3.99
N ASP A 14 -31.08 7.37 5.27
CA ASP A 14 -32.19 6.80 6.03
C ASP A 14 -33.16 7.92 6.45
N HIS A 15 -34.24 8.10 5.71
CA HIS A 15 -35.26 9.11 6.00
C HIS A 15 -36.09 8.79 7.25
N GLU A 16 -36.12 7.54 7.72
CA GLU A 16 -36.93 7.14 8.88
C GLU A 16 -36.27 7.52 10.21
N LYS A 17 -34.92 7.56 10.22
CA LYS A 17 -34.12 7.91 11.41
C LYS A 17 -33.61 9.34 11.41
N GLU A 18 -34.13 10.17 10.51
CA GLU A 18 -33.72 11.58 10.40
C GLU A 18 -33.99 12.35 11.70
N ARG A 19 -32.98 13.05 12.19
CA ARG A 19 -33.07 13.98 13.32
C ARG A 19 -32.36 15.28 12.98
N GLY A 20 -33.14 16.33 12.70
CA GLY A 20 -32.58 17.65 12.38
C GLY A 20 -31.70 17.67 11.14
N GLY A 21 -32.04 16.88 10.11
CA GLY A 21 -31.25 16.74 8.88
C GLY A 21 -30.04 15.80 8.98
N LEU A 22 -29.76 15.19 10.14
CA LEU A 22 -28.74 14.15 10.31
C LEU A 22 -29.39 12.77 10.32
N SER A 23 -28.74 11.77 9.73
CA SER A 23 -29.19 10.37 9.79
C SER A 23 -28.02 9.39 9.61
N ASN A 24 -28.34 8.13 9.32
CA ASN A 24 -27.40 7.10 8.90
C ASN A 24 -27.58 6.77 7.41
N GLY A 25 -26.61 6.02 6.87
CA GLY A 25 -26.79 5.37 5.59
C GLY A 25 -27.56 4.06 5.74
N ILE A 26 -28.30 3.69 4.70
CA ILE A 26 -28.95 2.39 4.58
C ILE A 26 -28.67 1.79 3.21
N ILE A 27 -28.38 0.49 3.16
CA ILE A 27 -28.28 -0.25 1.91
C ILE A 27 -29.70 -0.36 1.34
N LEU A 28 -29.95 0.34 0.24
CA LEU A 28 -31.23 0.30 -0.46
C LEU A 28 -31.35 -0.97 -1.31
N GLN A 29 -30.28 -1.30 -2.03
CA GLN A 29 -30.20 -2.49 -2.88
C GLN A 29 -28.77 -2.99 -2.97
N ARG A 30 -28.59 -4.30 -3.14
CA ARG A 30 -27.29 -4.91 -3.44
C ARG A 30 -27.43 -6.02 -4.47
N PHE A 31 -26.40 -6.19 -5.29
CA PHE A 31 -26.36 -7.20 -6.34
C PHE A 31 -24.97 -7.87 -6.38
N PRO A 32 -24.89 -9.21 -6.44
CA PRO A 32 -26.00 -10.14 -6.23
C PRO A 32 -26.56 -10.07 -4.79
N GLU A 33 -27.81 -10.49 -4.62
CA GLU A 33 -28.47 -10.56 -3.30
C GLU A 33 -27.98 -11.76 -2.47
N VAL A 34 -27.38 -12.75 -3.12
CA VAL A 34 -26.79 -13.92 -2.47
C VAL A 34 -25.29 -13.70 -2.34
N ASN A 35 -24.72 -14.05 -1.18
CA ASN A 35 -23.31 -13.92 -0.94
C ASN A 35 -22.50 -14.94 -1.74
N TRP A 36 -21.34 -14.53 -2.23
CA TRP A 36 -20.35 -15.45 -2.78
C TRP A 36 -19.72 -16.28 -1.67
N GLU A 37 -19.50 -17.58 -1.92
CA GLU A 37 -18.81 -18.47 -0.98
C GLU A 37 -17.36 -18.02 -0.72
N ASP A 38 -16.67 -17.51 -1.74
CA ASP A 38 -15.27 -17.09 -1.66
C ASP A 38 -15.07 -15.64 -1.17
N THR A 39 -16.12 -14.82 -1.22
CA THR A 39 -16.10 -13.41 -0.78
C THR A 39 -17.47 -13.02 -0.22
N PRO A 40 -17.75 -13.28 1.07
CA PRO A 40 -19.00 -12.83 1.68
C PRO A 40 -19.13 -11.30 1.63
N PHE A 41 -20.36 -10.80 1.68
CA PHE A 41 -20.63 -9.36 1.72
C PHE A 41 -20.18 -8.77 3.06
N HIS A 42 -19.66 -7.54 3.04
CA HIS A 42 -19.18 -6.84 4.23
C HIS A 42 -20.24 -5.85 4.71
N ASP A 43 -20.74 -6.05 5.93
CA ASP A 43 -21.66 -5.12 6.58
C ASP A 43 -20.93 -3.82 6.98
N GLY A 44 -21.68 -2.71 7.08
CA GLY A 44 -21.12 -1.42 7.48
C GLY A 44 -20.50 -0.61 6.34
N ILE A 45 -20.67 -1.02 5.08
CA ILE A 45 -20.15 -0.27 3.92
C ILE A 45 -20.75 1.14 3.83
N GLU A 46 -21.96 1.34 4.36
CA GLU A 46 -22.66 2.62 4.41
C GLU A 46 -21.87 3.71 5.16
N TRP A 47 -21.05 3.34 6.17
CA TRP A 47 -20.17 4.27 6.88
C TRP A 47 -19.10 4.85 5.94
N PHE A 48 -18.61 4.04 5.00
CA PHE A 48 -17.57 4.42 4.05
C PHE A 48 -18.10 5.14 2.81
N CYS A 49 -19.43 5.19 2.63
CA CYS A 49 -20.10 5.87 1.52
C CYS A 49 -20.35 7.36 1.79
N GLN A 50 -20.28 7.80 3.05
CA GLN A 50 -20.28 9.20 3.44
C GLN A 50 -19.31 9.39 4.61
N PRO A 51 -17.99 9.56 4.36
CA PRO A 51 -16.98 9.59 5.40
C PRO A 51 -17.12 10.79 6.35
N GLN A 52 -17.85 11.84 5.95
CA GLN A 52 -18.14 13.01 6.79
C GLN A 52 -19.49 12.89 7.53
N GLY A 53 -20.18 11.75 7.39
CA GLY A 53 -21.51 11.54 7.94
C GLY A 53 -22.64 11.75 6.92
N TRP A 54 -23.80 11.20 7.24
CA TRP A 54 -25.01 11.29 6.41
C TRP A 54 -25.84 12.48 6.87
N ALA A 55 -25.84 13.55 6.07
CA ALA A 55 -26.54 14.80 6.39
C ALA A 55 -27.27 15.35 5.15
N LEU A 56 -28.44 15.93 5.38
CA LEU A 56 -29.14 16.72 4.38
C LEU A 56 -28.42 18.05 4.19
N SER A 57 -28.33 18.48 2.94
CA SER A 57 -27.70 19.74 2.57
C SER A 57 -28.72 20.69 1.95
N THR A 58 -28.59 21.99 2.23
CA THR A 58 -29.30 23.05 1.51
C THR A 58 -28.66 23.35 0.16
N GLU A 59 -27.40 22.96 -0.01
CA GLU A 59 -26.62 23.15 -1.22
C GLU A 59 -26.46 21.84 -1.98
N ARG A 60 -26.49 21.94 -3.30
CA ARG A 60 -26.24 20.81 -4.17
C ARG A 60 -24.75 20.67 -4.45
N SER A 61 -24.22 19.45 -4.33
CA SER A 61 -22.84 19.15 -4.69
C SER A 61 -22.74 18.37 -5.98
N GLU A 62 -21.66 18.58 -6.72
CA GLU A 62 -21.29 17.72 -7.83
C GLU A 62 -21.00 16.28 -7.37
N PRO A 63 -21.21 15.28 -8.25
CA PRO A 63 -20.87 13.89 -7.93
C PRO A 63 -19.39 13.73 -7.59
N ARG A 64 -19.11 13.05 -6.48
CA ARG A 64 -17.75 12.80 -5.99
C ARG A 64 -17.43 11.32 -6.09
N PHE A 65 -16.21 11.01 -6.51
CA PHE A 65 -15.70 9.65 -6.55
C PHE A 65 -14.46 9.49 -5.68
N TYR A 66 -14.42 8.42 -4.91
CA TYR A 66 -13.27 7.99 -4.11
C TYR A 66 -13.34 6.49 -3.86
N VAL A 67 -12.27 5.92 -3.30
CA VAL A 67 -12.20 4.49 -2.97
C VAL A 67 -11.82 4.32 -1.51
N SER A 68 -12.68 3.66 -0.76
CA SER A 68 -12.40 3.18 0.59
C SER A 68 -11.87 1.75 0.54
N VAL A 69 -11.19 1.30 1.60
CA VAL A 69 -10.67 -0.07 1.67
C VAL A 69 -11.13 -0.71 2.97
N LEU A 70 -11.82 -1.85 2.84
CA LEU A 70 -12.17 -2.73 3.95
C LEU A 70 -11.14 -3.84 4.03
N THR A 71 -10.81 -4.27 5.24
CA THR A 71 -9.89 -5.40 5.46
C THR A 71 -10.66 -6.51 6.16
N ASP A 72 -10.62 -7.72 5.60
CA ASP A 72 -11.28 -8.88 6.20
C ASP A 72 -10.44 -9.56 7.28
N VAL A 73 -11.00 -10.61 7.89
CA VAL A 73 -10.36 -11.38 8.96
C VAL A 73 -9.07 -12.08 8.53
N ASP A 74 -8.91 -12.34 7.23
CA ASP A 74 -7.72 -12.95 6.63
C ASP A 74 -6.70 -11.89 6.16
N ALA A 75 -6.92 -10.62 6.52
CA ALA A 75 -6.14 -9.46 6.13
C ALA A 75 -6.14 -9.17 4.61
N ASN A 76 -7.12 -9.68 3.86
CA ASN A 76 -7.31 -9.29 2.47
C ASN A 76 -8.04 -7.95 2.37
N ARG A 77 -7.71 -7.20 1.32
CA ARG A 77 -8.27 -5.88 1.07
C ARG A 77 -9.43 -5.96 0.07
N HIS A 78 -10.53 -5.30 0.41
CA HIS A 78 -11.70 -5.13 -0.43
C HIS A 78 -11.86 -3.64 -0.75
N TYR A 79 -11.72 -3.30 -2.02
CA TYR A 79 -11.81 -1.94 -2.53
C TYR A 79 -13.28 -1.58 -2.74
N CYS A 80 -13.72 -0.53 -2.08
CA CYS A 80 -15.07 0.01 -2.15
C CYS A 80 -15.04 1.33 -2.93
N ALA A 81 -15.28 1.27 -4.23
CA ALA A 81 -15.32 2.45 -5.07
C ALA A 81 -16.70 3.11 -4.97
N CYS A 82 -16.74 4.34 -4.47
CA CYS A 82 -17.96 5.07 -4.13
C CYS A 82 -18.14 6.24 -5.10
N LEU A 83 -19.29 6.31 -5.77
CA LEU A 83 -19.75 7.49 -6.51
C LEU A 83 -20.92 8.11 -5.76
N CYS A 84 -20.65 9.20 -5.05
CA CYS A 84 -21.61 9.92 -4.21
C CYS A 84 -22.22 11.09 -4.96
N PHE A 85 -23.52 11.28 -4.87
CA PHE A 85 -24.27 12.41 -5.43
C PHE A 85 -25.47 12.70 -4.54
N ASN A 86 -26.21 13.76 -4.83
CA ASN A 86 -27.37 14.12 -4.04
C ASN A 86 -28.67 14.01 -4.83
N GLU A 87 -29.72 13.55 -4.17
CA GLU A 87 -31.09 13.60 -4.66
C GLU A 87 -31.88 14.70 -4.00
N THR A 88 -32.82 15.29 -4.74
CA THR A 88 -33.75 16.29 -4.23
C THR A 88 -34.79 15.64 -3.32
N VAL A 89 -34.97 16.19 -2.12
CA VAL A 89 -35.98 15.76 -1.15
C VAL A 89 -36.79 16.98 -0.71
N ALA A 90 -38.11 16.85 -0.74
CA ALA A 90 -39.02 17.87 -0.23
C ALA A 90 -39.25 17.62 1.26
N ILE A 91 -38.81 18.54 2.13
CA ILE A 91 -39.10 18.46 3.55
C ILE A 91 -40.34 19.29 3.84
N THR A 92 -41.30 18.68 4.53
CA THR A 92 -42.41 19.41 5.14
C THR A 92 -41.92 19.91 6.50
N PRO A 93 -41.86 21.23 6.76
CA PRO A 93 -41.44 21.72 8.07
C PRO A 93 -42.39 21.15 9.13
N THR A 94 -41.85 20.34 10.04
CA THR A 94 -42.56 19.98 11.27
C THR A 94 -42.72 21.26 12.09
N LYS A 95 -43.94 21.51 12.57
CA LYS A 95 -44.26 22.70 13.38
C LYS A 95 -43.18 22.93 14.44
N PRO A 96 -42.76 24.19 14.67
CA PRO A 96 -41.85 24.50 15.78
C PRO A 96 -42.44 23.99 17.09
N ALA A 97 -41.60 23.46 17.97
CA ALA A 97 -41.99 22.85 19.24
C ALA A 97 -42.49 23.86 20.30
N ASP A 98 -42.77 25.11 19.92
CA ASP A 98 -43.09 26.23 20.83
C ASP A 98 -44.43 26.92 20.46
N GLU A 99 -45.51 26.15 20.33
CA GLU A 99 -46.88 26.71 20.30
C GLU A 99 -47.80 25.96 21.28
N ASP A 100 -47.42 25.95 22.55
CA ASP A 100 -48.37 25.90 23.66
C ASP A 100 -48.44 27.31 24.26
N GLU A 101 -49.38 28.14 23.82
CA GLU A 101 -50.25 28.98 24.68
C GLU A 101 -51.16 29.93 23.87
N GLU A 102 -52.46 29.73 24.08
CA GLU A 102 -53.57 30.71 24.03
C GLU A 102 -53.79 31.60 22.79
N SER A 103 -54.86 31.34 22.03
CA SER A 103 -55.99 32.29 21.90
C SER A 103 -57.14 31.77 21.03
N LEU A 104 -58.34 32.15 21.44
CA LEU A 104 -59.64 31.79 20.88
C LEU A 104 -59.95 32.49 19.54
N ASP A 105 -60.70 31.76 18.72
CA ASP A 105 -61.70 32.22 17.74
C ASP A 105 -61.23 32.96 16.47
N SER A 106 -61.25 32.25 15.33
CA SER A 106 -61.75 32.79 14.06
C SER A 106 -61.91 31.70 12.99
N SER A 107 -63.16 31.49 12.57
CA SER A 107 -63.53 30.68 11.41
C SER A 107 -63.14 31.36 10.10
N ARG A 108 -62.03 30.95 9.48
CA ARG A 108 -61.76 31.13 8.03
C ARG A 108 -60.97 29.92 7.51
N PRO A 109 -61.33 29.32 6.35
CA PRO A 109 -60.49 28.33 5.72
C PRO A 109 -59.35 29.07 5.02
N VAL A 110 -58.24 29.27 5.73
CA VAL A 110 -57.00 29.69 5.09
C VAL A 110 -56.44 28.44 4.40
N ALA A 111 -56.25 28.49 3.08
CA ALA A 111 -55.54 27.46 2.38
C ALA A 111 -54.13 27.37 2.98
N ASN A 112 -53.85 26.31 3.73
CA ASN A 112 -52.52 26.04 4.25
C ASN A 112 -51.60 25.78 3.06
N ILE A 113 -50.92 26.82 2.57
CA ILE A 113 -49.80 26.66 1.64
C ILE A 113 -48.69 25.99 2.45
N THR A 114 -48.54 24.68 2.32
CA THR A 114 -47.39 23.96 2.88
C THR A 114 -46.15 24.38 2.11
N HIS A 115 -45.34 25.24 2.72
CA HIS A 115 -44.02 25.58 2.19
C HIS A 115 -43.11 24.36 2.36
N HIS A 116 -42.84 23.65 1.27
CA HIS A 116 -41.80 22.62 1.24
C HIS A 116 -40.45 23.28 1.01
N SER A 117 -39.50 23.07 1.91
CA SER A 117 -38.10 23.42 1.64
C SER A 117 -37.46 22.25 0.89
N ILE A 118 -36.83 22.55 -0.25
CA ILE A 118 -36.05 21.57 -1.01
C ILE A 118 -34.71 21.42 -0.31
N MET A 119 -34.38 20.18 0.07
CA MET A 119 -33.06 19.79 0.56
C MET A 119 -32.48 18.70 -0.33
N TYR A 120 -31.21 18.39 -0.12
CA TYR A 120 -30.45 17.44 -0.91
C TYR A 120 -29.96 16.31 -0.01
N ALA A 121 -30.48 15.10 -0.24
CA ALA A 121 -30.08 13.90 0.49
C ALA A 121 -28.94 13.17 -0.25
N PRO A 122 -27.87 12.78 0.45
CA PRO A 122 -26.79 12.02 -0.17
C PRO A 122 -27.25 10.62 -0.58
N LYS A 123 -26.74 10.16 -1.72
CA LYS A 123 -26.89 8.79 -2.25
C LYS A 123 -25.57 8.35 -2.87
N CYS A 124 -25.31 7.04 -2.86
CA CYS A 124 -24.05 6.48 -3.33
C CYS A 124 -24.26 5.21 -4.15
N LEU A 125 -23.58 5.13 -5.30
CA LEU A 125 -23.36 3.87 -6.02
C LEU A 125 -21.99 3.32 -5.64
N VAL A 126 -21.93 2.04 -5.29
CA VAL A 126 -20.73 1.41 -4.75
C VAL A 126 -20.39 0.14 -5.53
N ILE A 127 -19.12 0.01 -5.89
CA ILE A 127 -18.53 -1.24 -6.36
C ILE A 127 -17.65 -1.79 -5.24
N VAL A 128 -17.88 -3.06 -4.87
CA VAL A 128 -17.01 -3.81 -3.96
C VAL A 128 -16.22 -4.83 -4.78
N SER A 129 -14.89 -4.79 -4.65
CA SER A 129 -14.00 -5.67 -5.41
C SER A 129 -12.73 -6.02 -4.65
N ARG A 130 -12.23 -7.24 -4.82
CA ARG A 130 -10.87 -7.63 -4.42
C ARG A 130 -9.77 -7.10 -5.34
N GLN A 131 -10.13 -6.42 -6.43
CA GLN A 131 -9.20 -5.93 -7.46
C GLN A 131 -8.98 -4.41 -7.32
N ASP A 132 -7.76 -3.93 -7.56
CA ASP A 132 -7.39 -2.50 -7.45
C ASP A 132 -7.46 -1.77 -8.81
N TYR A 133 -8.63 -1.80 -9.47
CA TYR A 133 -8.85 -1.14 -10.79
C TYR A 133 -9.69 0.13 -10.66
N ILE A 134 -9.18 1.10 -9.88
CA ILE A 134 -9.89 2.33 -9.50
C ILE A 134 -10.45 3.10 -10.69
N ASP A 135 -9.65 3.33 -11.73
CA ASP A 135 -10.09 4.10 -12.89
C ASP A 135 -11.17 3.36 -13.68
N THR A 136 -11.08 2.03 -13.76
CA THR A 136 -12.13 1.19 -14.35
C THR A 136 -13.42 1.30 -13.53
N PHE A 137 -13.35 1.26 -12.20
CA PHE A 137 -14.52 1.42 -11.34
C PHE A 137 -15.15 2.81 -11.47
N ARG A 138 -14.32 3.87 -11.52
CA ARG A 138 -14.77 5.24 -11.78
C ARG A 138 -15.54 5.33 -13.09
N ASN A 139 -14.99 4.75 -14.16
CA ASN A 139 -15.62 4.77 -15.47
C ASN A 139 -16.95 4.02 -15.47
N CYS A 140 -17.00 2.83 -14.87
CA CYS A 140 -18.23 2.03 -14.78
C CYS A 140 -19.33 2.75 -14.00
N LEU A 141 -19.03 3.26 -12.80
CA LEU A 141 -19.99 4.03 -12.00
C LEU A 141 -20.41 5.32 -12.70
N GLY A 142 -19.48 6.02 -13.35
CA GLY A 142 -19.76 7.23 -14.11
C GLY A 142 -20.71 6.99 -15.28
N ILE A 143 -20.57 5.87 -16.00
CA ILE A 143 -21.50 5.48 -17.08
C ILE A 143 -22.89 5.21 -16.53
N ILE A 144 -23.01 4.44 -15.44
CA ILE A 144 -24.30 4.14 -14.79
C ILE A 144 -25.00 5.45 -14.38
N TYR A 145 -24.27 6.34 -13.70
CA TYR A 145 -24.77 7.65 -13.30
C TYR A 145 -25.18 8.51 -14.51
N THR A 146 -24.38 8.52 -15.59
CA THR A 146 -24.66 9.31 -16.80
C THR A 146 -25.94 8.83 -17.48
N VAL A 147 -26.12 7.51 -17.61
CA VAL A 147 -27.32 6.93 -18.23
C VAL A 147 -28.58 7.29 -17.46
N TRP A 148 -28.50 7.28 -16.12
CA TRP A 148 -29.60 7.70 -15.26
C TRP A 148 -29.89 9.21 -15.40
N VAL A 149 -28.89 10.06 -15.16
CA VAL A 149 -29.10 11.52 -15.07
C VAL A 149 -29.54 12.14 -16.40
N GLU A 150 -29.06 11.59 -17.52
CA GLU A 150 -29.42 12.03 -18.87
C GLU A 150 -30.59 11.24 -19.48
N ASN A 151 -31.12 10.24 -18.78
CA ASN A 151 -32.21 9.39 -19.26
C ASN A 151 -31.96 8.82 -20.67
N LEU A 152 -30.82 8.15 -20.87
CA LEU A 152 -30.36 7.70 -22.20
C LEU A 152 -31.12 6.48 -22.76
N GLY A 153 -32.18 6.02 -22.10
CA GLY A 153 -33.01 4.89 -22.56
C GLY A 153 -32.36 3.52 -22.47
N VAL A 154 -31.15 3.42 -21.90
CA VAL A 154 -30.47 2.14 -21.62
C VAL A 154 -30.90 1.64 -20.23
N PRO A 155 -31.45 0.42 -20.09
CA PRO A 155 -31.84 -0.11 -18.78
C PRO A 155 -30.64 -0.22 -17.83
N LEU A 156 -30.77 0.33 -16.62
CA LEU A 156 -29.70 0.31 -15.61
C LEU A 156 -29.39 -1.13 -15.17
N GLU A 157 -30.39 -2.02 -15.15
CA GLU A 157 -30.21 -3.44 -14.82
C GLU A 157 -29.26 -4.14 -15.79
N THR A 158 -29.29 -3.76 -17.08
CA THR A 158 -28.37 -4.27 -18.08
C THR A 158 -26.93 -3.83 -17.80
N LEU A 159 -26.73 -2.57 -17.40
CA LEU A 159 -25.39 -2.05 -17.07
C LEU A 159 -24.82 -2.75 -15.83
N VAL A 160 -25.63 -2.88 -14.77
CA VAL A 160 -25.24 -3.52 -13.51
C VAL A 160 -25.00 -5.02 -13.70
N GLY A 161 -25.89 -5.71 -14.42
CA GLY A 161 -25.73 -7.13 -14.73
C GLY A 161 -24.51 -7.41 -15.61
N ASN A 162 -24.24 -6.57 -16.62
CA ASN A 162 -23.01 -6.67 -17.41
C ASN A 162 -21.77 -6.40 -16.57
N LEU A 163 -21.77 -5.42 -15.68
CA LEU A 163 -20.63 -5.15 -14.80
C LEU A 163 -20.28 -6.37 -13.93
N LEU A 164 -21.31 -7.02 -13.36
CA LEU A 164 -21.16 -8.18 -12.46
C LEU A 164 -20.84 -9.48 -13.21
N GLY A 165 -21.41 -9.69 -14.40
CA GLY A 165 -21.25 -10.94 -15.17
C GLY A 165 -20.18 -10.90 -16.26
N CYS A 166 -19.92 -9.75 -16.90
CA CYS A 166 -19.13 -9.69 -18.15
C CYS A 166 -17.64 -9.76 -17.91
N VAL A 167 -17.16 -9.26 -16.78
CA VAL A 167 -15.76 -8.83 -16.67
C VAL A 167 -14.96 -9.76 -15.77
N LEU A 168 -14.21 -10.65 -16.42
CA LEU A 168 -13.22 -11.51 -15.77
C LEU A 168 -11.83 -10.88 -15.92
N VAL A 169 -11.12 -10.80 -14.80
CA VAL A 169 -9.73 -10.35 -14.77
C VAL A 169 -8.85 -11.51 -15.24
N PRO A 170 -8.07 -11.33 -16.33
CA PRO A 170 -7.15 -12.38 -16.77
C PRO A 170 -6.04 -12.56 -15.74
N PRO A 171 -5.28 -13.67 -15.79
CA PRO A 171 -4.11 -13.84 -14.93
C PRO A 171 -3.08 -12.71 -15.12
N ALA A 172 -2.18 -12.55 -14.15
CA ALA A 172 -0.99 -11.70 -14.27
C ALA A 172 -0.25 -11.88 -15.60
N GLY A 173 0.19 -10.77 -16.21
CA GLY A 173 0.76 -10.78 -17.57
C GLY A 173 -0.26 -11.09 -18.67
N GLY A 174 -1.55 -11.07 -18.30
CA GLY A 174 -2.75 -11.21 -19.12
C GLY A 174 -2.71 -10.53 -20.48
N PRO A 175 -3.36 -11.09 -21.53
CA PRO A 175 -3.74 -10.25 -22.66
C PRO A 175 -4.68 -9.14 -22.16
N GLN A 176 -4.63 -7.99 -22.82
CA GLN A 176 -5.62 -6.94 -22.57
C GLN A 176 -7.02 -7.45 -22.96
N VAL A 177 -7.96 -7.39 -22.02
CA VAL A 177 -9.37 -7.71 -22.23
C VAL A 177 -10.13 -6.43 -22.49
N ARG A 178 -10.94 -6.43 -23.55
CA ARG A 178 -11.85 -5.33 -23.88
C ARG A 178 -13.25 -5.72 -23.49
N PHE A 179 -13.97 -4.79 -22.88
CA PHE A 179 -15.34 -5.02 -22.44
C PHE A 179 -16.17 -3.74 -22.57
N SER A 180 -17.48 -3.91 -22.43
CA SER A 180 -18.49 -2.86 -22.43
C SER A 180 -19.54 -3.26 -21.41
N ILE A 181 -19.98 -2.31 -20.60
CA ILE A 181 -21.15 -2.52 -19.73
C ILE A 181 -22.44 -2.05 -20.41
N GLY A 182 -22.35 -1.24 -21.46
CA GLY A 182 -23.47 -0.79 -22.29
C GLY A 182 -23.35 0.69 -22.68
N ALA A 183 -24.42 1.25 -23.24
CA ALA A 183 -24.47 2.66 -23.64
C ALA A 183 -23.33 3.10 -24.60
N GLY A 184 -22.83 2.17 -25.43
CA GLY A 184 -21.79 2.45 -26.43
C GLY A 184 -20.39 2.64 -25.86
N ASP A 185 -20.17 2.32 -24.57
CA ASP A 185 -18.86 2.39 -23.94
C ASP A 185 -17.87 1.38 -24.53
N ARG A 186 -16.59 1.68 -24.39
CA ARG A 186 -15.49 0.77 -24.75
C ARG A 186 -14.39 0.91 -23.73
N GLN A 187 -14.20 -0.12 -22.93
CA GLN A 187 -13.22 -0.16 -21.85
C GLN A 187 -12.22 -1.28 -22.07
N ALA A 188 -11.05 -1.14 -21.46
CA ALA A 188 -10.01 -2.14 -21.51
C ALA A 188 -9.41 -2.34 -20.12
N LEU A 189 -9.04 -3.58 -19.84
CA LEU A 189 -8.39 -4.00 -18.61
C LEU A 189 -7.20 -4.88 -18.95
N GLN A 190 -6.06 -4.59 -18.35
CA GLN A 190 -4.87 -5.42 -18.43
C GLN A 190 -4.22 -5.52 -17.05
N PRO A 191 -4.03 -6.73 -16.51
CA PRO A 191 -3.28 -6.93 -15.29
C PRO A 191 -1.80 -6.58 -15.48
N PRO A 192 -1.13 -6.16 -14.40
CA PRO A 192 0.32 -6.01 -14.41
C PRO A 192 1.04 -7.30 -14.79
N ALA A 193 2.25 -7.18 -15.31
CA ALA A 193 3.05 -8.32 -15.77
C ALA A 193 3.41 -9.30 -14.63
N ALA A 194 3.88 -8.76 -13.51
CA ALA A 194 4.42 -9.53 -12.39
C ALA A 194 3.93 -8.99 -11.02
N PRO A 195 2.66 -9.24 -10.62
CA PRO A 195 2.25 -9.06 -9.23
C PRO A 195 3.12 -9.97 -8.32
N PRO A 196 3.48 -9.53 -7.11
CA PRO A 196 2.83 -8.49 -6.31
C PRO A 196 3.38 -7.06 -6.50
N MET A 197 4.08 -6.77 -7.59
CA MET A 197 4.59 -5.42 -7.87
C MET A 197 3.47 -4.35 -7.78
N PRO A 198 3.62 -3.31 -6.95
CA PRO A 198 2.60 -2.27 -6.82
C PRO A 198 2.35 -1.52 -8.13
N VAL A 199 1.08 -1.14 -8.35
CA VAL A 199 0.66 -0.24 -9.43
C VAL A 199 0.36 1.12 -8.81
N THR A 200 1.04 2.15 -9.27
CA THR A 200 0.94 3.50 -8.67
C THR A 200 0.45 4.57 -9.60
N HIS A 201 0.50 4.34 -10.93
CA HIS A 201 0.23 5.38 -11.94
C HIS A 201 1.07 6.64 -11.69
N THR A 202 0.49 7.67 -11.08
CA THR A 202 1.14 8.94 -10.71
C THR A 202 1.14 9.22 -9.20
N ALA A 203 0.66 8.29 -8.37
CA ALA A 203 0.42 8.52 -6.94
C ALA A 203 1.70 8.85 -6.15
N VAL A 204 2.83 8.21 -6.47
CA VAL A 204 4.12 8.45 -5.81
C VAL A 204 4.69 9.81 -6.24
N HIS A 205 4.59 10.14 -7.52
CA HIS A 205 4.94 11.49 -8.00
C HIS A 205 4.13 12.57 -7.28
N MET A 206 2.80 12.36 -7.17
CA MET A 206 1.92 13.31 -6.48
C MET A 206 2.25 13.44 -4.98
N LEU A 207 2.61 12.35 -4.29
CA LEU A 207 3.05 12.40 -2.89
C LEU A 207 4.24 13.35 -2.71
N LEU A 208 5.29 13.18 -3.53
CA LEU A 208 6.50 14.00 -3.45
C LEU A 208 6.26 15.44 -3.89
N ARG A 209 5.33 15.67 -4.83
CA ARG A 209 4.90 17.01 -5.21
C ARG A 209 4.19 17.74 -4.06
N LEU A 210 3.38 17.03 -3.25
CA LEU A 210 2.61 17.63 -2.16
C LEU A 210 3.46 17.86 -0.91
N LEU A 211 4.34 16.92 -0.55
CA LEU A 211 5.10 16.95 0.71
C LEU A 211 6.56 17.39 0.53
N GLY A 212 7.10 17.37 -0.68
CA GLY A 212 8.53 17.55 -0.93
C GLY A 212 9.38 16.36 -0.47
N ILE A 213 10.68 16.40 -0.78
CA ILE A 213 11.61 15.28 -0.52
C ILE A 213 11.72 14.99 0.98
N HIS A 214 11.92 16.02 1.81
CA HIS A 214 12.18 15.85 3.25
C HIS A 214 11.01 15.16 3.97
N ASN A 215 9.79 15.68 3.81
CA ASN A 215 8.63 15.13 4.50
C ASN A 215 8.27 13.76 3.93
N SER A 216 8.41 13.54 2.62
CA SER A 216 8.15 12.23 2.00
C SER A 216 9.10 11.13 2.52
N ILE A 217 10.40 11.42 2.62
CA ILE A 217 11.38 10.48 3.20
C ILE A 217 11.07 10.22 4.68
N THR A 218 10.74 11.27 5.43
CA THR A 218 10.42 11.14 6.86
C THR A 218 9.18 10.28 7.09
N LEU A 219 8.14 10.49 6.28
CA LEU A 219 6.91 9.72 6.32
C LEU A 219 7.13 8.26 5.90
N TRP A 220 7.94 8.04 4.86
CA TRP A 220 8.37 6.69 4.47
C TRP A 220 9.14 6.00 5.61
N CYS A 221 10.06 6.70 6.28
CA CYS A 221 10.78 6.15 7.44
C CYS A 221 9.81 5.78 8.57
N ALA A 222 8.83 6.63 8.86
CA ALA A 222 7.81 6.38 9.88
C ALA A 222 6.98 5.13 9.57
N VAL A 223 6.52 4.98 8.33
CA VAL A 223 5.80 3.79 7.87
C VAL A 223 6.69 2.55 8.00
N MET A 224 7.95 2.61 7.54
CA MET A 224 8.92 1.51 7.58
C MET A 224 9.37 1.10 8.98
N SER A 225 9.17 1.96 9.98
CA SER A 225 9.49 1.70 11.40
C SER A 225 8.26 1.44 12.27
N GLU A 226 7.12 1.15 11.63
CA GLU A 226 5.86 0.74 12.26
C GLU A 226 5.28 1.81 13.21
N HIS A 227 5.30 3.08 12.78
CA HIS A 227 4.59 4.16 13.49
C HIS A 227 3.12 4.30 13.03
N LYS A 228 2.33 5.00 13.84
CA LYS A 228 0.99 5.48 13.50
C LYS A 228 1.10 6.70 12.59
N VAL A 229 0.65 6.55 11.35
CA VAL A 229 0.71 7.59 10.33
C VAL A 229 -0.70 7.95 9.89
N LEU A 230 -1.05 9.22 10.06
CA LEU A 230 -2.32 9.79 9.66
C LEU A 230 -2.13 10.84 8.56
N LEU A 231 -2.85 10.68 7.47
CA LEU A 231 -2.90 11.63 6.36
C LEU A 231 -4.17 12.47 6.46
N VAL A 232 -4.05 13.77 6.23
CA VAL A 232 -5.17 14.71 6.31
C VAL A 232 -5.30 15.47 4.98
N SER A 233 -6.51 15.57 4.44
CA SER A 233 -6.82 16.35 3.24
C SER A 233 -8.32 16.61 3.08
N LEU A 234 -8.67 17.69 2.40
CA LEU A 234 -10.01 18.00 1.88
C LEU A 234 -10.45 17.01 0.79
N ALA A 235 -9.50 16.35 0.11
CA ALA A 235 -9.78 15.50 -1.03
C ALA A 235 -9.53 14.01 -0.71
N ALA A 236 -10.62 13.22 -0.61
CA ALA A 236 -10.58 11.78 -0.37
C ALA A 236 -9.72 11.01 -1.40
N ALA A 237 -9.72 11.45 -2.66
CA ALA A 237 -8.88 10.87 -3.70
C ALA A 237 -7.37 11.06 -3.43
N ARG A 238 -6.97 12.19 -2.83
CA ARG A 238 -5.57 12.44 -2.43
C ARG A 238 -5.16 11.53 -1.28
N LEU A 239 -6.00 11.38 -0.27
CA LEU A 239 -5.77 10.46 0.86
C LEU A 239 -5.55 9.02 0.37
N SER A 240 -6.45 8.55 -0.50
CA SER A 240 -6.39 7.22 -1.09
C SER A 240 -5.14 7.00 -1.96
N ALA A 241 -4.74 8.02 -2.73
CA ALA A 241 -3.53 7.96 -3.55
C ALA A 241 -2.26 7.98 -2.70
N ALA A 242 -2.19 8.83 -1.67
CA ALA A 242 -1.03 8.96 -0.80
C ALA A 242 -0.80 7.72 0.06
N CYS A 243 -1.86 7.09 0.61
CA CYS A 243 -1.73 5.81 1.31
C CYS A 243 -1.17 4.71 0.39
N ARG A 244 -1.68 4.61 -0.84
CA ARG A 244 -1.20 3.65 -1.85
C ARG A 244 0.26 3.93 -2.24
N ALA A 245 0.62 5.20 -2.40
CA ALA A 245 2.00 5.62 -2.69
C ALA A 245 2.96 5.20 -1.58
N LEU A 246 2.64 5.49 -0.32
CA LEU A 246 3.46 5.09 0.83
C LEU A 246 3.61 3.57 0.92
N ALA A 247 2.51 2.82 0.77
CA ALA A 247 2.55 1.36 0.76
C ALA A 247 3.39 0.81 -0.42
N ALA A 248 3.34 1.46 -1.59
CA ALA A 248 4.13 1.06 -2.75
C ALA A 248 5.63 1.34 -2.60
N LEU A 249 6.01 2.44 -1.93
CA LEU A 249 7.41 2.78 -1.63
C LEU A 249 8.06 1.83 -0.63
N MET A 250 7.29 0.95 0.01
CA MET A 250 7.82 -0.11 0.86
C MET A 250 8.29 -1.32 0.05
N PHE A 251 7.94 -1.46 -1.24
CA PHE A 251 8.30 -2.64 -2.01
C PHE A 251 9.81 -2.91 -1.96
N PRO A 252 10.26 -4.12 -1.57
CA PRO A 252 9.57 -5.42 -1.66
C PRO A 252 8.73 -5.83 -0.44
N PHE A 253 8.63 -4.98 0.58
CA PHE A 253 7.85 -5.24 1.77
C PHE A 253 6.35 -5.03 1.52
N ARG A 254 5.51 -5.70 2.32
CA ARG A 254 4.05 -5.51 2.31
C ARG A 254 3.63 -4.89 3.63
N TYR A 255 2.81 -3.84 3.55
CA TYR A 255 2.22 -3.24 4.73
C TYR A 255 1.21 -4.20 5.36
N ALA A 256 1.47 -4.61 6.60
CA ALA A 256 0.75 -5.66 7.32
C ALA A 256 -0.06 -5.18 8.54
N HIS A 257 -0.09 -3.86 8.79
CA HIS A 257 -0.87 -3.27 9.90
C HIS A 257 -2.18 -2.64 9.39
N VAL A 258 -2.90 -1.93 10.26
CA VAL A 258 -4.19 -1.29 9.96
C VAL A 258 -4.03 -0.30 8.79
N TYR A 259 -4.77 -0.52 7.71
CA TYR A 259 -4.70 0.27 6.49
C TYR A 259 -6.10 0.76 6.11
N ILE A 260 -6.39 2.03 6.37
CA ILE A 260 -7.71 2.65 6.10
C ILE A 260 -7.48 3.97 5.35
N PRO A 261 -7.41 3.95 4.00
CA PRO A 261 -7.06 5.15 3.23
C PRO A 261 -8.05 6.32 3.37
N LEU A 262 -9.25 6.02 3.84
CA LEU A 262 -10.28 7.00 4.17
C LEU A 262 -11.13 6.46 5.33
N LEU A 263 -10.87 6.97 6.53
CA LEU A 263 -11.60 6.64 7.75
C LEU A 263 -12.85 7.54 7.87
N PRO A 264 -14.05 6.95 8.05
CA PRO A 264 -15.26 7.71 8.36
C PRO A 264 -15.18 8.38 9.74
N ALA A 265 -15.80 9.57 9.86
CA ALA A 265 -15.89 10.33 11.10
C ALA A 265 -16.51 9.52 12.26
N GLY A 266 -17.56 8.74 11.97
CA GLY A 266 -18.20 7.87 12.96
C GLY A 266 -17.29 6.77 13.52
N LEU A 267 -16.11 6.54 12.93
CA LEU A 267 -15.12 5.55 13.36
C LEU A 267 -13.81 6.21 13.82
N ALA A 268 -13.82 7.50 14.17
CA ALA A 268 -12.63 8.24 14.59
C ALA A 268 -11.93 7.61 15.83
N GLU A 269 -12.67 6.89 16.67
CA GLU A 269 -12.12 6.14 17.82
C GLU A 269 -11.02 5.14 17.43
N VAL A 270 -11.01 4.64 16.18
CA VAL A 270 -9.97 3.74 15.66
C VAL A 270 -8.59 4.39 15.73
N LEU A 271 -8.50 5.72 15.67
CA LEU A 271 -7.23 6.45 15.76
C LEU A 271 -6.53 6.27 17.12
N ALA A 272 -7.27 5.91 18.16
CA ALA A 272 -6.72 5.65 19.50
C ALA A 272 -6.14 4.23 19.65
N THR A 273 -6.23 3.37 18.63
CA THR A 273 -5.69 2.00 18.68
C THR A 273 -4.21 1.99 19.05
N PRO A 274 -3.70 1.06 19.88
CA PRO A 274 -2.28 0.99 20.20
C PRO A 274 -1.44 0.45 19.04
N THR A 275 -2.05 -0.16 18.02
CA THR A 275 -1.33 -0.76 16.89
C THR A 275 -0.88 0.30 15.89
N PRO A 276 0.24 0.07 15.17
CA PRO A 276 0.61 0.90 14.02
C PRO A 276 -0.52 0.96 12.99
N PHE A 277 -0.63 2.08 12.28
CA PHE A 277 -1.61 2.23 11.22
C PHE A 277 -1.16 3.22 10.14
N LEU A 278 -1.77 3.10 8.96
CA LEU A 278 -1.71 4.06 7.87
C LEU A 278 -3.14 4.42 7.52
N ILE A 279 -3.58 5.59 7.99
CA ILE A 279 -4.97 6.03 7.90
C ILE A 279 -5.04 7.39 7.18
N GLY A 280 -6.09 7.63 6.42
CA GLY A 280 -6.44 8.95 5.90
C GLY A 280 -7.74 9.46 6.49
N VAL A 281 -7.83 10.75 6.84
CA VAL A 281 -9.06 11.40 7.30
C VAL A 281 -9.32 12.70 6.56
N HIS A 282 -10.61 13.04 6.42
CA HIS A 282 -10.98 14.35 5.91
C HIS A 282 -10.51 15.45 6.88
N SER A 283 -10.11 16.61 6.36
CA SER A 283 -9.58 17.72 7.15
C SER A 283 -10.58 18.32 8.15
N SER A 284 -11.88 18.04 8.02
CA SER A 284 -12.89 18.39 9.02
C SER A 284 -12.64 17.75 10.38
N LEU A 285 -11.89 16.64 10.46
CA LEU A 285 -11.55 15.95 11.71
C LEU A 285 -10.20 16.41 12.30
N LYS A 286 -9.57 17.44 11.74
CA LYS A 286 -8.21 17.84 12.12
C LYS A 286 -8.10 18.29 13.58
N GLU A 287 -9.15 18.89 14.14
CA GLU A 287 -9.19 19.33 15.54
C GLU A 287 -9.17 18.12 16.49
N GLU A 288 -10.05 17.13 16.26
CA GLU A 288 -10.10 15.88 17.03
C GLU A 288 -8.76 15.11 16.97
N VAL A 289 -8.09 15.15 15.81
CA VAL A 289 -6.79 14.50 15.59
C VAL A 289 -5.66 15.17 16.38
N SER A 290 -5.76 16.46 16.66
CA SER A 290 -4.67 17.22 17.30
C SER A 290 -4.41 16.81 18.75
N GLU A 291 -5.32 16.06 19.35
CA GLU A 291 -5.21 15.53 20.72
C GLU A 291 -4.38 14.22 20.80
N LEU A 292 -4.03 13.60 19.66
CA LEU A 292 -3.33 12.32 19.62
C LEU A 292 -1.82 12.48 19.84
N LEU A 293 -1.31 11.95 20.96
CA LEU A 293 0.07 12.16 21.42
C LEU A 293 1.13 11.28 20.71
N ASP A 294 0.72 10.24 19.98
CA ASP A 294 1.62 9.26 19.38
C ASP A 294 1.38 9.04 17.86
N VAL A 295 0.62 9.93 17.24
CA VAL A 295 0.26 9.87 15.81
C VAL A 295 1.02 10.92 15.01
N ILE A 296 1.73 10.48 13.97
CA ILE A 296 2.40 11.38 13.02
C ILE A 296 1.37 11.84 12.00
N VAL A 297 1.18 13.16 11.86
CA VAL A 297 0.15 13.74 11.01
C VAL A 297 0.77 14.42 9.80
N ALA A 298 0.42 13.99 8.60
CA ALA A 298 0.81 14.62 7.34
C ALA A 298 -0.39 15.33 6.70
N ASP A 299 -0.34 16.67 6.68
CA ASP A 299 -1.34 17.49 6.00
C ASP A 299 -0.95 17.64 4.52
N LEU A 300 -1.68 16.94 3.65
CA LEU A 300 -1.40 16.87 2.22
C LEU A 300 -1.78 18.14 1.45
N ASP A 301 -2.62 19.00 2.02
CA ASP A 301 -3.06 20.23 1.37
C ASP A 301 -2.11 21.39 1.68
N VAL A 302 -1.56 21.42 2.89
CA VAL A 302 -0.54 22.39 3.31
C VAL A 302 0.87 21.94 2.95
N GLY A 303 1.10 20.63 2.81
CA GLY A 303 2.43 20.07 2.57
C GLY A 303 3.28 19.96 3.84
N SER A 304 2.64 19.81 5.01
CA SER A 304 3.30 19.85 6.33
C SER A 304 3.27 18.50 7.04
N LEU A 305 4.23 18.29 7.94
CA LEU A 305 4.36 17.08 8.74
C LEU A 305 4.50 17.46 10.21
N HIS A 306 3.57 16.99 11.04
CA HIS A 306 3.61 17.12 12.48
C HIS A 306 4.06 15.80 13.11
N ILE A 307 5.12 15.85 13.91
CA ILE A 307 5.68 14.71 14.64
C ILE A 307 5.56 15.03 16.12
N PRO A 308 4.80 14.24 16.91
CA PRO A 308 4.69 14.47 18.34
C PRO A 308 6.04 14.38 19.06
N ALA A 309 6.25 15.18 20.10
CA ALA A 309 7.54 15.30 20.79
C ALA A 309 8.10 13.97 21.35
N GLY A 310 7.23 13.03 21.71
CA GLY A 310 7.61 11.71 22.22
C GLY A 310 7.95 10.68 21.14
N VAL A 311 7.76 11.01 19.85
CA VAL A 311 7.92 10.08 18.74
C VAL A 311 9.26 10.29 18.07
N ASN A 312 10.15 9.29 18.19
CA ASN A 312 11.41 9.26 17.46
C ASN A 312 11.28 8.37 16.21
N ILE A 313 11.43 8.97 15.03
CA ILE A 313 11.43 8.27 13.75
C ILE A 313 12.88 7.97 13.38
N PRO A 314 13.32 6.70 13.41
CA PRO A 314 14.67 6.37 13.00
C PRO A 314 14.83 6.60 11.49
N ARG A 315 16.00 7.07 11.07
CA ARG A 315 16.32 7.32 9.66
C ARG A 315 17.54 6.50 9.21
N PRO A 316 17.65 6.18 7.92
CA PRO A 316 18.92 5.74 7.35
C PRO A 316 20.02 6.78 7.64
N GLU A 317 21.26 6.34 7.83
CA GLU A 317 22.40 7.23 8.14
C GLU A 317 23.47 7.20 7.05
N GLY A 318 24.30 8.25 7.04
CA GLY A 318 25.46 8.36 6.16
C GLY A 318 25.10 8.38 4.67
N LYS A 319 25.92 7.70 3.86
CA LYS A 319 25.80 7.68 2.39
C LYS A 319 24.44 7.20 1.88
N LEU A 320 23.76 6.33 2.62
CA LEU A 320 22.47 5.79 2.16
C LEU A 320 21.39 6.87 2.11
N LEU A 321 21.38 7.77 3.11
CA LEU A 321 20.42 8.88 3.16
C LEU A 321 20.79 9.98 2.15
N SER A 322 22.07 10.37 2.08
CA SER A 322 22.50 11.42 1.15
C SER A 322 22.25 11.01 -0.30
N SER A 323 22.61 9.78 -0.70
CA SER A 323 22.34 9.28 -2.06
C SER A 323 20.86 9.17 -2.37
N LEU A 324 19.99 8.81 -1.40
CA LEU A 324 18.54 8.85 -1.59
C LEU A 324 18.05 10.27 -1.89
N GLN A 325 18.51 11.26 -1.11
CA GLN A 325 18.11 12.66 -1.28
C GLN A 325 18.62 13.25 -2.60
N GLU A 326 19.89 13.00 -2.94
CA GLU A 326 20.52 13.45 -4.19
C GLU A 326 19.83 12.84 -5.41
N ALA A 327 19.57 11.53 -5.42
CA ALA A 327 18.87 10.88 -6.52
C ALA A 327 17.44 11.40 -6.69
N LEU A 328 16.70 11.62 -5.60
CA LEU A 328 15.36 12.22 -5.68
C LEU A 328 15.41 13.66 -6.20
N ALA A 329 16.39 14.46 -5.78
CA ALA A 329 16.57 15.82 -6.26
C ALA A 329 16.84 15.85 -7.78
N LEU A 330 17.74 14.98 -8.26
CA LEU A 330 18.08 14.90 -9.70
C LEU A 330 16.95 14.32 -10.56
N VAL A 331 16.12 13.43 -10.01
CA VAL A 331 14.91 12.95 -10.70
C VAL A 331 13.87 14.07 -10.80
N LEU A 332 13.57 14.75 -9.69
CA LEU A 332 12.54 15.79 -9.66
C LEU A 332 12.95 17.10 -10.36
N GLN A 333 14.24 17.42 -10.36
CA GLN A 333 14.83 18.66 -10.89
C GLN A 333 16.13 18.33 -11.65
N PRO A 334 16.03 17.71 -12.84
CA PRO A 334 17.20 17.26 -13.59
C PRO A 334 18.14 18.41 -14.03
N GLU A 335 17.63 19.65 -14.10
CA GLU A 335 18.39 20.87 -14.33
C GLU A 335 19.47 21.15 -13.28
N LEU A 336 19.36 20.59 -12.07
CA LEU A 336 20.36 20.76 -11.00
C LEU A 336 21.76 20.27 -11.40
N LYS A 337 21.86 19.34 -12.35
CA LYS A 337 23.16 18.81 -12.82
C LYS A 337 24.05 19.87 -13.46
N SER A 338 23.45 20.86 -14.11
CA SER A 338 24.15 21.87 -14.91
C SER A 338 23.77 23.29 -14.51
N ALA A 339 23.10 23.48 -13.38
CA ALA A 339 22.60 24.79 -12.94
C ALA A 339 23.72 25.83 -12.79
N ASP A 340 24.91 25.40 -12.37
CA ASP A 340 26.09 26.26 -12.17
C ASP A 340 26.99 26.35 -13.42
N SER A 341 26.68 25.63 -14.50
CA SER A 341 27.49 25.62 -15.71
C SER A 341 27.31 26.91 -16.50
N ALA A 342 28.38 27.70 -16.64
CA ALA A 342 28.39 28.95 -17.40
C ALA A 342 27.95 28.80 -18.88
N PHE A 343 28.14 27.60 -19.44
CA PHE A 343 27.71 27.22 -20.79
C PHE A 343 26.93 25.90 -20.72
N ALA A 344 25.85 25.89 -19.94
CA ALA A 344 25.02 24.70 -19.78
C ALA A 344 24.46 24.23 -21.14
N PRO A 345 24.43 22.92 -21.40
CA PRO A 345 23.61 22.39 -22.48
C PRO A 345 22.13 22.76 -22.25
N PRO A 346 21.27 22.70 -23.29
CA PRO A 346 19.84 22.89 -23.10
C PRO A 346 19.33 21.98 -21.97
N PRO A 347 18.41 22.46 -21.12
CA PRO A 347 17.96 21.71 -19.97
C PRO A 347 17.37 20.37 -20.42
N PRO A 348 17.68 19.26 -19.73
CA PRO A 348 17.09 17.97 -20.04
C PRO A 348 15.57 18.04 -19.95
N SER A 349 14.87 17.35 -20.85
CA SER A 349 13.41 17.26 -20.82
C SER A 349 12.98 16.50 -19.56
N SER A 350 12.15 17.12 -18.73
CA SER A 350 11.57 16.45 -17.56
C SER A 350 10.71 15.26 -17.99
N SER A 351 10.87 14.12 -17.29
CA SER A 351 10.03 12.95 -17.50
C SER A 351 8.55 13.27 -17.26
N PRO A 352 7.61 12.71 -18.04
CA PRO A 352 6.18 12.90 -17.80
C PRO A 352 5.80 12.35 -16.42
N PRO A 353 4.74 12.86 -15.76
CA PRO A 353 4.41 12.52 -14.36
C PRO A 353 4.33 11.01 -14.05
N HIS A 354 3.86 10.20 -15.00
CA HIS A 354 3.75 8.75 -14.82
C HIS A 354 5.10 8.03 -14.91
N MET A 355 6.08 8.56 -15.65
CA MET A 355 7.45 8.04 -15.67
C MET A 355 8.25 8.54 -14.47
N MET A 356 8.08 9.82 -14.12
CA MET A 356 8.65 10.40 -12.90
C MET A 356 8.25 9.59 -11.66
N ASP A 357 6.99 9.13 -11.59
CA ASP A 357 6.51 8.21 -10.56
C ASP A 357 7.35 6.91 -10.47
N LYS A 358 7.73 6.34 -11.62
CA LYS A 358 8.55 5.11 -11.68
C LYS A 358 10.01 5.38 -11.33
N GLU A 359 10.56 6.51 -11.75
CA GLU A 359 11.91 6.94 -11.39
C GLU A 359 12.03 7.13 -9.88
N ILE A 360 11.06 7.80 -9.24
CA ILE A 360 11.01 7.95 -7.78
C ILE A 360 10.96 6.56 -7.11
N ARG A 361 10.07 5.68 -7.57
CA ARG A 361 9.98 4.31 -7.04
C ARG A 361 11.29 3.54 -7.19
N ALA A 362 11.95 3.67 -8.34
CA ALA A 362 13.24 3.06 -8.61
C ALA A 362 14.30 3.55 -7.60
N VAL A 363 14.31 4.84 -7.24
CA VAL A 363 15.21 5.36 -6.20
C VAL A 363 14.97 4.69 -4.84
N PHE A 364 13.72 4.58 -4.38
CA PHE A 364 13.40 3.92 -3.11
C PHE A 364 13.72 2.41 -3.15
N MET A 365 13.39 1.72 -4.24
CA MET A 365 13.72 0.30 -4.43
C MET A 365 15.23 0.07 -4.40
N ARG A 366 16.01 0.89 -5.12
CA ARG A 366 17.48 0.84 -5.09
C ARG A 366 18.02 1.11 -3.70
N THR A 367 17.46 2.07 -2.97
CA THR A 367 17.84 2.36 -1.57
C THR A 367 17.61 1.16 -0.66
N LEU A 368 16.46 0.51 -0.76
CA LEU A 368 16.16 -0.71 0.00
C LEU A 368 17.07 -1.88 -0.41
N ALA A 369 17.38 -2.02 -1.70
CA ALA A 369 18.28 -3.05 -2.19
C ALA A 369 19.72 -2.80 -1.71
N LYS A 370 20.18 -1.55 -1.70
CA LYS A 370 21.45 -1.13 -1.09
C LYS A 370 21.47 -1.48 0.41
N LEU A 371 20.41 -1.16 1.16
CA LEU A 371 20.29 -1.50 2.59
C LEU A 371 20.33 -3.01 2.85
N LEU A 372 19.62 -3.79 2.03
CA LEU A 372 19.46 -5.24 2.19
C LEU A 372 20.49 -6.09 1.44
N GLN A 373 21.42 -5.49 0.69
CA GLN A 373 22.42 -6.26 -0.08
C GLN A 373 23.09 -7.35 0.77
N GLY A 374 23.05 -8.59 0.28
CA GLY A 374 23.56 -9.76 0.97
C GLY A 374 22.60 -10.42 1.97
N TYR A 375 21.37 -9.92 2.21
CA TYR A 375 20.44 -10.49 3.20
C TYR A 375 20.17 -12.00 2.98
N ARG A 376 20.13 -12.44 1.72
CA ARG A 376 19.93 -13.86 1.37
C ARG A 376 21.02 -14.78 1.92
N HIS A 377 22.25 -14.30 2.11
CA HIS A 377 23.35 -15.08 2.72
C HIS A 377 23.13 -15.37 4.19
N CYS A 378 22.29 -14.56 4.83
CA CYS A 378 21.98 -14.70 6.23
C CYS A 378 20.70 -15.51 6.45
N LEU A 379 20.14 -16.13 5.41
CA LEU A 379 18.99 -17.03 5.51
C LEU A 379 19.44 -18.47 5.74
N THR A 380 18.78 -19.15 6.67
CA THR A 380 18.95 -20.58 6.93
C THR A 380 17.61 -21.28 6.84
N ILE A 381 17.51 -22.28 5.96
CA ILE A 381 16.33 -23.15 5.86
C ILE A 381 16.36 -24.12 7.06
N ILE A 382 15.35 -24.06 7.90
CA ILE A 382 15.22 -24.93 9.08
C ILE A 382 14.27 -26.09 8.84
N ARG A 383 13.31 -25.93 7.91
CA ARG A 383 12.33 -26.94 7.54
C ARG A 383 11.95 -26.77 6.07
N ILE A 384 11.71 -27.87 5.37
CA ILE A 384 11.26 -27.87 3.96
C ILE A 384 9.78 -28.29 3.85
N HIS A 385 9.34 -29.27 4.67
CA HIS A 385 7.99 -29.86 4.61
C HIS A 385 7.22 -29.63 5.93
N PRO A 386 5.90 -29.35 5.93
CA PRO A 386 5.00 -29.22 4.76
C PRO A 386 5.16 -27.91 3.99
N SER A 387 5.82 -26.91 4.59
CA SER A 387 6.21 -25.66 3.94
C SER A 387 7.61 -25.23 4.37
N PRO A 388 8.38 -24.56 3.49
CA PRO A 388 9.68 -24.01 3.83
C PRO A 388 9.58 -23.02 4.98
N VAL A 389 10.40 -23.21 6.01
CA VAL A 389 10.57 -22.24 7.10
C VAL A 389 12.03 -21.81 7.09
N LEU A 390 12.23 -20.50 7.03
CA LEU A 390 13.54 -19.87 7.02
C LEU A 390 13.72 -19.03 8.26
N THR A 391 14.97 -18.95 8.71
CA THR A 391 15.39 -18.04 9.78
C THR A 391 16.43 -17.09 9.22
N PHE A 392 16.44 -15.85 9.71
CA PHE A 392 17.40 -14.83 9.32
C PHE A 392 18.39 -14.55 10.44
N HIS A 393 19.68 -14.67 10.15
CA HIS A 393 20.76 -14.42 11.10
C HIS A 393 21.06 -12.91 11.21
N LYS A 394 20.16 -12.19 11.90
CA LYS A 394 20.16 -10.72 12.05
C LYS A 394 21.51 -10.16 12.52
N ALA A 395 22.07 -10.72 13.59
CA ALA A 395 23.32 -10.20 14.17
C ALA A 395 24.51 -10.30 13.20
N GLY A 396 24.59 -11.40 12.44
CA GLY A 396 25.64 -11.57 11.43
C GLY A 396 25.46 -10.65 10.23
N PHE A 397 24.22 -10.43 9.79
CA PHE A 397 23.93 -9.47 8.74
C PHE A 397 24.31 -8.04 9.16
N LEU A 398 23.83 -7.57 10.32
CA LEU A 398 24.13 -6.24 10.84
C LEU A 398 25.62 -6.03 11.05
N GLY A 399 26.31 -7.04 11.63
CA GLY A 399 27.76 -6.99 11.83
C GLY A 399 28.54 -6.94 10.52
N ALA A 400 28.21 -7.78 9.54
CA ALA A 400 28.88 -7.79 8.24
C ALA A 400 28.66 -6.49 7.45
N ARG A 401 27.49 -5.88 7.60
CA ARG A 401 27.12 -4.62 6.94
C ARG A 401 27.54 -3.36 7.68
N GLY A 402 28.06 -3.47 8.89
CA GLY A 402 28.34 -2.30 9.76
C GLY A 402 27.09 -1.54 10.18
N LEU A 403 25.92 -2.18 10.21
CA LEU A 403 24.62 -1.57 10.48
C LEU A 403 24.16 -1.73 11.94
N SER A 404 24.95 -2.36 12.80
CA SER A 404 24.57 -2.63 14.20
C SER A 404 24.23 -1.37 15.00
N GLN A 405 24.76 -0.21 14.62
CA GLN A 405 24.49 1.08 15.26
C GLN A 405 23.44 1.93 14.52
N CYS A 406 22.92 1.48 13.38
CA CYS A 406 21.89 2.21 12.63
C CYS A 406 20.50 1.85 13.16
N PRO A 407 19.80 2.74 13.89
CA PRO A 407 18.52 2.41 14.53
C PRO A 407 17.44 2.03 13.50
N PHE A 408 17.47 2.65 12.33
CA PHE A 408 16.53 2.36 11.23
C PHE A 408 16.69 0.93 10.72
N ALA A 409 17.93 0.50 10.46
CA ALA A 409 18.19 -0.86 9.99
C ALA A 409 17.80 -1.90 11.05
N VAL A 410 18.13 -1.65 12.32
CA VAL A 410 17.75 -2.55 13.42
C VAL A 410 16.24 -2.69 13.51
N ARG A 411 15.50 -1.57 13.51
CA ARG A 411 14.04 -1.55 13.62
C ARG A 411 13.34 -2.16 12.42
N LEU A 412 13.81 -1.89 11.20
CA LEU A 412 13.29 -2.52 9.99
C LEU A 412 13.45 -4.05 10.04
N LEU A 413 14.60 -4.55 10.49
CA LEU A 413 14.83 -6.00 10.58
C LEU A 413 14.06 -6.69 11.72
N ASP A 414 13.58 -5.93 12.71
CA ASP A 414 12.66 -6.43 13.76
C ASP A 414 11.19 -6.37 13.36
N SER A 415 10.85 -5.59 12.33
CA SER A 415 9.47 -5.36 11.91
C SER A 415 8.76 -6.63 11.40
N MET A 416 7.44 -6.62 11.46
CA MET A 416 6.61 -7.65 10.82
C MET A 416 6.81 -7.68 9.31
N PHE A 417 7.13 -6.53 8.71
CA PHE A 417 7.37 -6.41 7.27
C PHE A 417 8.57 -7.26 6.83
N PHE A 418 9.68 -7.24 7.58
CA PHE A 418 10.86 -8.03 7.25
C PHE A 418 10.63 -9.54 7.45
N ASN A 419 9.86 -9.92 8.47
CA ASN A 419 9.43 -11.31 8.61
C ASN A 419 8.60 -11.77 7.39
N GLY A 420 7.70 -10.92 6.89
CA GLY A 420 6.96 -11.16 5.66
C GLY A 420 7.88 -11.32 4.44
N LEU A 421 8.89 -10.45 4.30
CA LEU A 421 9.90 -10.55 3.24
C LEU A 421 10.64 -11.90 3.28
N VAL A 422 11.07 -12.34 4.46
CA VAL A 422 11.78 -13.62 4.62
C VAL A 422 10.87 -14.80 4.28
N ALA A 423 9.61 -14.77 4.70
CA ALA A 423 8.64 -15.82 4.41
C ALA A 423 8.32 -15.91 2.91
N GLU A 424 8.03 -14.77 2.26
CA GLU A 424 7.61 -14.72 0.86
C GLU A 424 8.79 -14.90 -0.11
N ARG A 425 9.92 -14.21 0.16
CA ARG A 425 11.04 -14.13 -0.78
C ARG A 425 12.23 -14.99 -0.38
N GLY A 426 12.31 -15.45 0.86
CA GLY A 426 13.41 -16.28 1.35
C GLY A 426 13.56 -17.63 0.65
N PRO A 427 12.49 -18.39 0.33
CA PRO A 427 12.60 -19.67 -0.34
C PRO A 427 13.45 -19.58 -1.63
N PRO A 428 14.37 -20.54 -1.87
CA PRO A 428 15.24 -20.51 -3.04
C PRO A 428 14.52 -20.94 -4.32
N TRP A 429 13.42 -21.68 -4.23
CA TRP A 429 12.64 -22.13 -5.39
C TRP A 429 11.31 -21.37 -5.43
N ARG A 430 11.22 -20.35 -6.29
CA ARG A 430 10.02 -19.54 -6.50
C ARG A 430 10.07 -18.75 -7.81
N PRO A 431 8.96 -18.17 -8.28
CA PRO A 431 8.98 -17.16 -9.33
C PRO A 431 9.85 -15.95 -8.92
N THR A 432 10.56 -15.39 -9.89
CA THR A 432 11.34 -14.16 -9.75
C THR A 432 10.58 -12.96 -10.29
N ASP A 433 10.88 -11.78 -9.76
CA ASP A 433 10.41 -10.51 -10.31
C ASP A 433 11.55 -9.47 -10.39
N ILE A 434 11.18 -8.23 -10.74
CA ILE A 434 12.10 -7.08 -10.89
C ILE A 434 12.94 -6.85 -9.63
N TRP A 435 12.43 -7.16 -8.42
CA TRP A 435 13.23 -7.01 -7.20
C TRP A 435 14.39 -7.99 -7.15
N ASP A 436 14.18 -9.22 -7.58
CA ASP A 436 15.22 -10.24 -7.57
C ASP A 436 16.34 -9.91 -8.55
N GLU A 437 15.96 -9.43 -9.74
CA GLU A 437 16.90 -8.95 -10.76
C GLU A 437 17.67 -7.73 -10.27
N LEU A 438 17.00 -6.78 -9.61
CA LEU A 438 17.65 -5.63 -8.97
C LEU A 438 18.68 -6.07 -7.93
N VAL A 439 18.30 -6.91 -6.95
CA VAL A 439 19.22 -7.35 -5.88
C VAL A 439 20.41 -8.13 -6.44
N GLN A 440 20.21 -8.89 -7.52
CA GLN A 440 21.27 -9.66 -8.17
C GLN A 440 22.27 -8.76 -8.91
N ASN A 441 21.80 -7.76 -9.64
CA ASN A 441 22.63 -6.91 -10.50
C ASN A 441 23.23 -5.69 -9.78
N LEU A 442 22.60 -5.25 -8.68
CA LEU A 442 23.00 -4.04 -7.95
C LEU A 442 24.49 -3.99 -7.56
N PRO A 443 25.15 -5.07 -7.08
CA PRO A 443 26.58 -5.00 -6.72
C PRO A 443 27.47 -4.57 -7.89
N GLU A 444 27.20 -5.07 -9.10
CA GLU A 444 27.96 -4.71 -10.30
C GLU A 444 27.61 -3.29 -10.78
N GLN A 445 26.33 -2.91 -10.73
CA GLN A 445 25.91 -1.54 -11.01
C GLN A 445 26.63 -0.54 -10.09
N MET A 446 26.67 -0.80 -8.78
CA MET A 446 27.37 0.06 -7.81
C MET A 446 28.88 0.14 -8.08
N ARG A 447 29.49 -0.96 -8.55
CA ARG A 447 30.91 -0.97 -8.95
C ARG A 447 31.14 -0.05 -10.15
N LEU A 448 30.29 -0.11 -11.16
CA LEU A 448 30.35 0.76 -12.34
C LEU A 448 30.05 2.22 -11.99
N GLU A 449 29.05 2.48 -11.16
CA GLU A 449 28.69 3.81 -10.65
C GLU A 449 29.85 4.46 -9.90
N SER A 450 30.65 3.68 -9.16
CA SER A 450 31.85 4.20 -8.50
C SER A 450 32.95 4.68 -9.45
N LEU A 451 32.93 4.20 -10.70
CA LEU A 451 33.84 4.62 -11.77
C LEU A 451 33.25 5.78 -12.59
N ASN A 452 31.92 5.80 -12.74
CA ASN A 452 31.18 6.87 -13.41
C ASN A 452 29.84 7.14 -12.70
N ASN A 453 29.77 8.25 -11.96
CA ASN A 453 28.58 8.65 -11.20
C ASN A 453 27.36 8.93 -12.09
N GLU A 454 27.55 9.22 -13.39
CA GLU A 454 26.45 9.50 -14.32
C GLU A 454 25.54 8.28 -14.53
N LEU A 455 26.09 7.07 -14.38
CA LEU A 455 25.38 5.81 -14.56
C LEU A 455 24.28 5.58 -13.51
N GLU A 456 24.33 6.23 -12.34
CA GLU A 456 23.31 6.01 -11.32
C GLU A 456 21.92 6.45 -11.81
N LEU A 457 21.84 7.59 -12.50
CA LEU A 457 20.57 8.06 -13.05
C LEU A 457 20.10 7.17 -14.20
N GLU A 458 21.02 6.68 -15.04
CA GLU A 458 20.69 5.75 -16.13
C GLU A 458 20.09 4.46 -15.56
N HIS A 459 20.71 3.84 -14.54
CA HIS A 459 20.17 2.66 -13.89
C HIS A 459 18.83 2.91 -13.18
N ILE A 460 18.59 4.12 -12.65
CA ILE A 460 17.28 4.52 -12.11
C ILE A 460 16.23 4.54 -13.22
N GLN A 461 16.55 5.12 -14.38
CA GLN A 461 15.65 5.23 -15.53
C GLN A 461 15.38 3.87 -16.17
N GLU A 462 16.38 2.99 -16.28
CA GLU A 462 16.21 1.61 -16.74
C GLU A 462 15.25 0.82 -15.85
N LEU A 463 15.42 0.92 -14.52
CA LEU A 463 14.50 0.30 -13.56
C LEU A 463 13.10 0.92 -13.66
N ALA A 464 13.00 2.23 -13.86
CA ALA A 464 11.74 2.93 -14.06
C ALA A 464 10.99 2.43 -15.30
N ILE A 465 11.70 2.16 -16.40
CA ILE A 465 11.14 1.56 -17.62
C ILE A 465 10.60 0.16 -17.33
N GLN A 466 11.33 -0.68 -16.58
CA GLN A 466 10.83 -2.01 -16.19
C GLN A 466 9.56 -1.92 -15.35
N LEU A 467 9.49 -0.98 -14.41
CA LEU A 467 8.29 -0.73 -13.60
C LEU A 467 7.12 -0.25 -14.48
N HIS A 468 7.38 0.63 -15.45
CA HIS A 468 6.39 1.11 -16.40
C HIS A 468 5.82 -0.02 -17.26
N LEU A 469 6.68 -0.87 -17.83
CA LEU A 469 6.31 -2.03 -18.63
C LEU A 469 5.58 -3.08 -17.79
N ASN A 470 5.91 -3.22 -16.51
CA ASN A 470 5.14 -4.08 -15.60
C ASN A 470 3.71 -3.57 -15.42
N GLU A 471 3.50 -2.27 -15.22
CA GLU A 471 2.16 -1.69 -15.12
C GLU A 471 1.41 -1.70 -16.46
N ASN A 472 2.15 -1.63 -17.58
CA ASN A 472 1.60 -1.55 -18.94
C ASN A 472 2.26 -2.61 -19.85
N PRO A 473 1.90 -3.90 -19.74
CA PRO A 473 2.61 -4.99 -20.42
C PRO A 473 2.49 -4.99 -21.95
N ASN A 474 1.58 -4.21 -22.52
CA ASN A 474 1.43 -4.06 -23.97
C ASN A 474 1.34 -2.58 -24.35
N PRO A 475 2.44 -1.82 -24.25
CA PRO A 475 2.45 -0.44 -24.69
C PRO A 475 2.36 -0.45 -26.22
N GLN A 476 1.29 0.10 -26.80
CA GLN A 476 1.24 0.24 -28.26
C GLN A 476 2.34 1.23 -28.67
N SER A 477 3.37 0.72 -29.35
CA SER A 477 4.49 1.51 -29.86
C SER A 477 4.02 2.36 -31.04
N ASP A 478 4.04 3.68 -30.91
CA ASP A 478 4.04 4.57 -32.07
C ASP A 478 5.50 4.72 -32.55
N GLY A 479 5.73 4.70 -33.86
CA GLY A 479 7.05 4.60 -34.50
C GLY A 479 7.97 5.82 -34.36
N SER A 480 7.82 6.61 -33.30
CA SER A 480 8.69 7.75 -32.96
C SER A 480 9.53 7.41 -31.73
N GLN A 481 10.81 7.76 -31.76
CA GLN A 481 11.73 7.59 -30.64
C GLN A 481 11.23 8.43 -29.45
N GLY A 482 10.45 7.79 -28.60
CA GLY A 482 9.82 8.37 -27.44
C GLY A 482 8.69 7.44 -27.01
N VAL A 483 8.79 6.86 -25.81
CA VAL A 483 7.73 6.04 -25.22
C VAL A 483 6.55 6.97 -24.92
N SER A 484 5.74 7.25 -25.94
CA SER A 484 4.41 7.82 -25.76
C SER A 484 3.43 6.66 -25.73
N THR A 485 2.82 6.45 -24.56
CA THR A 485 1.76 5.48 -24.38
C THR A 485 0.49 5.98 -25.08
N GLN A 486 0.30 5.66 -26.36
CA GLN A 486 -1.06 5.68 -26.92
C GLN A 486 -1.87 4.60 -26.20
N THR A 487 -2.51 5.02 -25.12
CA THR A 487 -3.44 4.21 -24.35
C THR A 487 -4.63 3.92 -25.26
N TYR A 488 -5.08 2.66 -25.32
CA TYR A 488 -6.32 2.30 -25.99
C TYR A 488 -7.40 3.35 -25.70
N SER A 489 -7.97 3.97 -26.74
CA SER A 489 -8.93 5.06 -26.59
C SER A 489 -10.24 4.54 -25.99
N GLN A 490 -10.29 4.56 -24.66
CA GLN A 490 -11.49 4.19 -23.93
C GLN A 490 -12.57 5.22 -24.22
N ARG A 491 -13.76 4.75 -24.61
CA ARG A 491 -14.94 5.59 -24.75
C ARG A 491 -15.76 5.45 -23.48
N VAL A 492 -15.67 6.47 -22.63
CA VAL A 492 -16.38 6.52 -21.35
C VAL A 492 -17.36 7.68 -21.45
N LEU A 493 -18.65 7.38 -21.30
CA LEU A 493 -19.67 8.41 -21.22
C LEU A 493 -19.45 9.25 -19.96
N ARG A 494 -19.62 10.56 -20.11
CA ARG A 494 -19.62 11.52 -19.01
C ARG A 494 -20.89 12.36 -19.09
N PRO A 495 -21.45 12.77 -17.95
CA PRO A 495 -22.57 13.69 -17.97
C PRO A 495 -22.11 15.04 -18.54
N PRO A 496 -22.98 15.78 -19.27
CA PRO A 496 -22.65 17.12 -19.74
C PRO A 496 -22.42 18.07 -18.57
N GLU A 497 -21.66 19.15 -18.80
CA GLU A 497 -21.44 20.20 -17.80
C GLU A 497 -22.79 20.73 -17.29
N GLY A 498 -22.94 20.85 -15.97
CA GLY A 498 -24.18 21.28 -15.33
C GLY A 498 -25.32 20.25 -15.31
N ALA A 499 -25.12 19.01 -15.78
CA ALA A 499 -26.12 17.93 -15.64
C ALA A 499 -26.54 17.73 -14.17
N SER A 500 -25.56 17.77 -13.27
CA SER A 500 -25.74 17.73 -11.82
C SER A 500 -26.42 18.96 -11.24
N ALA A 501 -26.63 20.04 -12.00
CA ALA A 501 -27.25 21.29 -11.54
C ALA A 501 -28.72 21.45 -11.99
N ARG A 502 -29.25 20.54 -12.84
CA ARG A 502 -30.63 20.61 -13.33
C ARG A 502 -31.64 20.54 -12.19
N ILE A 503 -32.51 21.55 -12.05
CA ILE A 503 -33.46 21.73 -10.93
C ILE A 503 -34.30 20.48 -10.70
N HIS A 504 -34.78 19.86 -11.78
CA HIS A 504 -35.52 18.61 -11.73
C HIS A 504 -34.62 17.46 -12.18
N GLN A 505 -34.17 16.64 -11.22
CA GLN A 505 -33.63 15.31 -11.51
C GLN A 505 -34.62 14.26 -11.01
N PRO A 506 -34.94 13.24 -11.82
CA PRO A 506 -35.76 12.13 -11.34
C PRO A 506 -35.00 11.39 -10.24
N PRO A 507 -35.66 10.87 -9.20
CA PRO A 507 -35.01 9.98 -8.24
C PRO A 507 -34.44 8.75 -8.96
N LEU A 508 -33.34 8.20 -8.44
CA LEU A 508 -32.77 6.95 -8.92
C LEU A 508 -33.82 5.84 -8.75
N PRO A 509 -34.27 5.20 -9.84
CA PRO A 509 -35.28 4.15 -9.76
C PRO A 509 -34.73 2.93 -9.03
N ALA A 510 -35.60 2.21 -8.34
CA ALA A 510 -35.26 0.88 -7.85
C ALA A 510 -35.00 -0.07 -9.04
N LEU A 511 -33.92 -0.83 -8.97
CA LEU A 511 -33.55 -1.80 -10.00
C LEU A 511 -34.31 -3.11 -9.81
N ASP A 512 -34.79 -3.71 -10.89
CA ASP A 512 -35.42 -5.03 -10.85
C ASP A 512 -34.37 -6.14 -10.67
N ALA A 513 -34.38 -6.78 -9.50
CA ALA A 513 -33.42 -7.81 -9.12
C ALA A 513 -33.44 -9.03 -10.06
N ALA A 514 -34.63 -9.45 -10.52
CA ALA A 514 -34.76 -10.59 -11.41
C ALA A 514 -34.13 -10.29 -12.79
N ARG A 515 -34.28 -9.05 -13.28
CA ARG A 515 -33.65 -8.62 -14.53
C ARG A 515 -32.14 -8.50 -14.41
N VAL A 516 -31.62 -7.95 -13.31
CA VAL A 516 -30.17 -7.92 -13.05
C VAL A 516 -29.61 -9.34 -13.03
N HIS A 517 -30.27 -10.27 -12.32
CA HIS A 517 -29.85 -11.66 -12.24
C HIS A 517 -29.86 -12.36 -13.61
N ALA A 518 -30.92 -12.20 -14.39
CA ALA A 518 -31.01 -12.77 -15.74
C ALA A 518 -29.87 -12.30 -16.65
N VAL A 519 -29.49 -11.01 -16.58
CA VAL A 519 -28.34 -10.49 -17.35
C VAL A 519 -27.03 -11.10 -16.87
N ILE A 520 -26.83 -11.25 -15.54
CA ILE A 520 -25.63 -11.89 -15.00
C ILE A 520 -25.50 -13.33 -15.51
N GLU A 521 -26.59 -14.11 -15.50
CA GLU A 521 -26.61 -15.48 -15.99
C GLU A 521 -26.35 -15.58 -17.49
N GLU A 522 -27.04 -14.77 -18.30
CA GLU A 522 -26.86 -14.71 -19.76
C GLU A 522 -25.40 -14.46 -20.13
N VAL A 523 -24.80 -13.46 -19.49
CA VAL A 523 -23.44 -13.04 -19.75
C VAL A 523 -22.43 -14.10 -19.27
N THR A 524 -22.65 -14.67 -18.09
CA THR A 524 -21.78 -15.71 -17.53
C THR A 524 -21.77 -16.93 -18.43
N ALA A 525 -22.95 -17.35 -18.93
CA ALA A 525 -23.07 -18.45 -19.88
C ALA A 525 -22.35 -18.15 -21.21
N ARG A 526 -22.45 -16.91 -21.72
CA ARG A 526 -21.72 -16.47 -22.91
C ARG A 526 -20.19 -16.52 -22.71
N ASN A 527 -19.72 -16.14 -21.53
CA ASN A 527 -18.29 -16.12 -21.18
C ASN A 527 -17.72 -17.53 -20.94
N ALA A 528 -18.52 -18.47 -20.45
CA ALA A 528 -18.11 -19.87 -20.24
C ALA A 528 -17.62 -20.56 -21.54
N ASN A 529 -18.09 -20.09 -22.71
CA ASN A 529 -17.75 -20.64 -24.01
C ASN A 529 -16.61 -19.91 -24.75
N ASN A 530 -15.86 -19.01 -24.09
CA ASN A 530 -14.81 -18.23 -24.75
C ASN A 530 -13.41 -18.89 -24.64
N PRO A 531 -12.88 -19.51 -25.72
CA PRO A 531 -11.61 -20.23 -25.69
C PRO A 531 -10.37 -19.32 -25.63
N LYS A 532 -10.54 -17.99 -25.72
CA LYS A 532 -9.41 -17.01 -25.69
C LYS A 532 -8.87 -16.73 -24.29
N LEU A 533 -9.41 -17.39 -23.27
CA LEU A 533 -9.09 -17.13 -21.86
C LEU A 533 -8.17 -18.18 -21.21
N SER A 534 -7.66 -19.15 -21.98
CA SER A 534 -6.91 -20.30 -21.47
C SER A 534 -5.46 -20.40 -21.96
N ALA A 535 -4.76 -19.28 -22.14
CA ALA A 535 -3.38 -19.34 -22.64
C ALA A 535 -2.46 -18.26 -22.05
N LEU A 536 -2.15 -18.34 -20.76
CA LEU A 536 -0.92 -17.76 -20.22
C LEU A 536 -0.32 -18.64 -19.14
N ARG A 537 0.98 -18.91 -19.29
CA ARG A 537 1.75 -19.65 -18.31
C ARG A 537 2.23 -18.66 -17.25
N LEU A 538 1.91 -18.93 -15.98
CA LEU A 538 2.55 -18.25 -14.87
C LEU A 538 4.08 -18.37 -15.00
N PRO A 539 4.86 -17.38 -14.53
CA PRO A 539 6.31 -17.48 -14.54
C PRO A 539 6.74 -18.78 -13.86
N ALA A 540 7.48 -19.61 -14.59
CA ALA A 540 7.92 -20.88 -14.05
C ALA A 540 8.82 -20.61 -12.83
N PRO A 541 8.61 -21.33 -11.70
CA PRO A 541 9.50 -21.19 -10.57
C PRO A 541 10.91 -21.60 -10.99
N ARG A 542 11.90 -20.83 -10.51
CA ARG A 542 13.32 -21.11 -10.76
C ARG A 542 14.11 -21.02 -9.46
N ILE A 543 15.30 -21.61 -9.46
CA ILE A 543 16.24 -21.44 -8.35
C ILE A 543 16.75 -20.00 -8.40
N ILE A 544 16.53 -19.25 -7.32
CA ILE A 544 17.13 -17.93 -7.13
C ILE A 544 18.63 -18.15 -6.88
N PRO A 545 19.53 -17.55 -7.68
CA PRO A 545 20.95 -17.63 -7.44
C PRO A 545 21.31 -17.19 -6.01
N PRO A 546 22.31 -17.83 -5.37
CA PRO A 546 22.89 -17.25 -4.16
C PRO A 546 23.38 -15.83 -4.53
N GLY A 547 22.97 -14.82 -3.77
CA GLY A 547 23.32 -13.43 -4.09
C GLY A 547 24.84 -13.16 -3.96
N ALA A 548 25.25 -11.90 -4.03
CA ALA A 548 26.57 -11.51 -3.52
C ALA A 548 26.59 -11.49 -1.97
N PRO A 549 27.70 -11.91 -1.31
CA PRO A 549 27.83 -11.81 0.14
C PRO A 549 27.69 -10.34 0.60
N PRO A 550 27.29 -10.08 1.86
CA PRO A 550 27.23 -8.72 2.38
C PRO A 550 28.58 -8.01 2.17
N THR A 551 28.57 -6.78 1.65
CA THR A 551 29.77 -5.98 1.41
C THR A 551 30.60 -5.88 2.70
N GLY A 552 31.86 -6.34 2.66
CA GLY A 552 32.73 -6.46 3.84
C GLY A 552 32.84 -7.88 4.43
N ALA A 553 32.08 -8.86 3.93
CA ALA A 553 32.23 -10.26 4.30
C ALA A 553 33.44 -10.87 3.57
N ALA A 554 34.48 -11.25 4.31
CA ALA A 554 35.60 -12.02 3.77
C ALA A 554 35.10 -13.32 3.11
N GLU A 555 35.56 -13.59 1.89
CA GLU A 555 35.14 -14.67 0.97
C GLU A 555 35.33 -16.12 1.50
N HIS A 556 35.71 -16.32 2.75
CA HIS A 556 36.24 -17.58 3.27
C HIS A 556 35.28 -18.43 4.12
N THR A 557 33.95 -18.25 4.03
CA THR A 557 33.08 -18.74 5.11
C THR A 557 31.83 -19.53 4.70
N GLN A 558 31.74 -20.09 3.50
CA GLN A 558 30.49 -20.74 3.06
C GLN A 558 30.19 -22.14 3.62
N LEU A 559 31.16 -22.92 4.11
CA LEU A 559 30.89 -24.31 4.56
C LEU A 559 31.12 -24.57 6.07
N LEU A 560 31.58 -23.56 6.81
CA LEU A 560 31.93 -23.68 8.23
C LEU A 560 30.92 -23.05 9.19
N LEU A 561 30.01 -22.17 8.74
CA LEU A 561 29.25 -21.24 9.61
C LEU A 561 28.14 -21.86 10.47
N THR A 562 27.40 -22.86 9.99
CA THR A 562 26.31 -23.46 10.79
C THR A 562 26.86 -24.27 11.97
N ASN A 563 28.01 -24.92 11.78
CA ASN A 563 28.72 -25.64 12.83
C ASN A 563 29.59 -24.72 13.68
N SER A 564 30.22 -23.69 13.11
CA SER A 564 31.11 -22.80 13.86
C SER A 564 30.36 -21.81 14.74
N ALA A 565 29.19 -21.31 14.34
CA ALA A 565 28.40 -20.38 15.16
C ALA A 565 27.93 -21.02 16.48
N ARG A 566 27.32 -22.22 16.42
CA ARG A 566 26.93 -22.99 17.61
C ARG A 566 28.13 -23.35 18.48
N ARG A 567 29.27 -23.70 17.86
CA ARG A 567 30.53 -23.98 18.58
C ARG A 567 31.07 -22.74 19.27
N LEU A 568 30.97 -21.57 18.65
CA LEU A 568 31.36 -20.29 19.23
C LEU A 568 30.41 -19.87 20.35
N GLU A 569 29.12 -20.13 20.24
CA GLU A 569 28.14 -19.86 21.30
C GLU A 569 28.37 -20.75 22.53
N VAL A 570 28.67 -22.05 22.32
CA VAL A 570 29.07 -22.98 23.39
C VAL A 570 30.37 -22.52 24.06
N LEU A 571 31.35 -22.04 23.28
CA LEU A 571 32.58 -21.44 23.79
C LEU A 571 32.29 -20.22 24.66
N ARG A 572 31.52 -19.25 24.16
CA ARG A 572 31.16 -18.02 24.89
C ARG A 572 30.39 -18.30 26.17
N SER A 573 29.42 -19.22 26.12
CA SER A 573 28.63 -19.63 27.28
C SER A 573 29.48 -20.34 28.34
N CYS A 574 30.44 -21.17 27.91
CA CYS A 574 31.38 -21.83 28.81
C CYS A 574 32.30 -20.81 29.51
N ILE A 575 32.85 -19.85 28.77
CA ILE A 575 33.69 -18.78 29.35
C ILE A 575 32.87 -17.93 30.31
N ALA A 576 31.64 -17.54 29.93
CA ALA A 576 30.73 -16.81 30.82
C ALA A 576 30.49 -17.59 32.13
N ALA A 577 30.19 -18.89 32.05
CA ALA A 577 29.98 -19.74 33.21
C ALA A 577 31.22 -19.83 34.13
N ILE A 578 32.44 -19.84 33.58
CA ILE A 578 33.69 -19.82 34.38
C ILE A 578 33.77 -18.51 35.20
N PHE A 579 33.54 -17.36 34.56
CA PHE A 579 33.67 -16.05 35.20
C PHE A 579 32.48 -15.69 36.11
N GLU A 580 31.31 -16.30 35.90
CA GLU A 580 30.13 -16.21 36.76
C GLU A 580 30.14 -17.25 37.91
N CYS A 581 31.24 -18.00 38.09
CA CYS A 581 31.39 -19.03 39.11
C CYS A 581 30.41 -20.22 38.98
N ARG A 582 29.81 -20.45 37.81
CA ARG A 582 28.95 -21.59 37.47
C ARG A 582 29.78 -22.78 36.96
N TYR A 583 30.67 -23.32 37.80
CA TYR A 583 31.67 -24.30 37.39
C TYR A 583 31.10 -25.63 36.88
N ALA A 584 29.93 -26.06 37.40
CA ALA A 584 29.27 -27.28 36.95
C ALA A 584 28.81 -27.15 35.48
N ASP A 585 28.28 -25.99 35.09
CA ASP A 585 27.84 -25.72 33.72
C ASP A 585 29.04 -25.62 32.77
N ALA A 586 30.10 -24.93 33.20
CA ALA A 586 31.35 -24.85 32.45
C ALA A 586 31.96 -26.24 32.20
N ARG A 587 32.02 -27.10 33.23
CA ARG A 587 32.52 -28.49 33.10
C ARG A 587 31.67 -29.33 32.16
N LYS A 588 30.34 -29.15 32.15
CA LYS A 588 29.44 -29.83 31.20
C LYS A 588 29.71 -29.42 29.76
N SER A 589 29.98 -28.15 29.50
CA SER A 589 30.26 -27.64 28.14
C SER A 589 31.70 -27.86 27.66
N LEU A 590 32.65 -28.10 28.57
CA LEU A 590 34.09 -28.15 28.29
C LEU A 590 34.47 -29.15 27.16
N PRO A 591 33.92 -30.39 27.09
CA PRO A 591 34.24 -31.30 25.98
C PRO A 591 33.82 -30.75 24.60
N GLY A 592 32.72 -30.00 24.57
CA GLY A 592 32.25 -29.31 23.37
C GLY A 592 33.16 -28.15 22.96
N VAL A 593 33.67 -27.41 23.95
CA VAL A 593 34.64 -26.32 23.77
C VAL A 593 35.97 -26.84 23.25
N VAL A 594 36.55 -27.89 23.87
CA VAL A 594 37.81 -28.50 23.42
C VAL A 594 37.70 -28.96 21.96
N ARG A 595 36.55 -29.52 21.56
CA ARG A 595 36.28 -29.88 20.17
C ARG A 595 36.19 -28.66 19.26
N ALA A 596 35.58 -27.57 19.72
CA ALA A 596 35.47 -26.32 18.98
C ALA A 596 36.83 -25.65 18.73
N LEU A 597 37.75 -25.69 19.70
CA LEU A 597 39.08 -25.07 19.65
C LEU A 597 40.02 -25.67 18.59
N ARG A 598 39.65 -26.80 17.97
CA ARG A 598 40.35 -27.29 16.76
C ARG A 598 40.28 -26.30 15.60
N ALA A 599 39.25 -25.46 15.55
CA ALA A 599 39.10 -24.42 14.52
C ALA A 599 39.90 -23.15 14.84
N PRO A 600 40.65 -22.56 13.88
CA PRO A 600 41.39 -21.30 14.09
C PRO A 600 40.53 -20.14 14.59
N ALA A 601 39.30 -20.00 14.07
CA ALA A 601 38.37 -18.96 14.46
C ALA A 601 37.91 -19.08 15.94
N ALA A 602 37.77 -20.30 16.46
CA ALA A 602 37.40 -20.53 17.86
C ALA A 602 38.55 -20.18 18.81
N ARG A 603 39.80 -20.42 18.40
CA ARG A 603 40.99 -19.97 19.18
C ARG A 603 41.09 -18.45 19.23
N ALA A 604 40.87 -17.77 18.10
CA ALA A 604 40.85 -16.31 18.06
C ALA A 604 39.71 -15.73 18.92
N ALA A 605 38.53 -16.37 18.93
CA ALA A 605 37.42 -15.97 19.78
C ALA A 605 37.71 -16.18 21.28
N LEU A 606 38.32 -17.30 21.66
CA LEU A 606 38.74 -17.56 23.04
C LEU A 606 39.67 -16.46 23.56
N VAL A 607 40.70 -16.10 22.79
CA VAL A 607 41.65 -15.04 23.17
C VAL A 607 40.94 -13.71 23.35
N ARG A 608 40.02 -13.35 22.44
CA ARG A 608 39.27 -12.09 22.52
C ARG A 608 38.34 -12.03 23.74
N ASP A 609 37.62 -13.12 24.01
CA ASP A 609 36.69 -13.20 25.15
C ASP A 609 37.44 -13.20 26.49
N LEU A 610 38.58 -13.88 26.57
CA LEU A 610 39.45 -13.83 27.75
C LEU A 610 40.02 -12.42 27.94
N ALA A 611 40.50 -11.77 26.87
CA ALA A 611 41.01 -10.41 26.94
C ALA A 611 39.93 -9.40 27.38
N ALA A 612 38.69 -9.57 26.93
CA ALA A 612 37.57 -8.71 27.34
C ALA A 612 37.23 -8.87 28.84
N ARG A 613 37.41 -10.06 29.41
CA ARG A 613 37.12 -10.36 30.82
C ARG A 613 38.32 -10.18 31.75
N LEU A 614 39.52 -10.09 31.18
CA LEU A 614 40.81 -9.88 31.86
C LEU A 614 41.50 -8.65 31.26
N PRO A 615 40.93 -7.44 31.44
CA PRO A 615 41.39 -6.22 30.76
C PRO A 615 42.78 -5.74 31.19
N THR A 616 43.35 -6.29 32.27
CA THR A 616 44.68 -5.93 32.77
C THR A 616 45.66 -7.10 32.73
N ASN A 617 46.95 -6.81 32.64
CA ASN A 617 48.01 -7.84 32.56
C ASN A 617 48.17 -8.69 33.85
N LYS A 618 47.45 -8.38 34.93
CA LYS A 618 47.51 -9.12 36.20
C LYS A 618 46.10 -9.32 36.77
N HIS A 619 45.58 -10.53 36.65
CA HIS A 619 44.34 -10.95 37.31
C HIS A 619 44.58 -12.22 38.12
N LEU A 620 44.04 -12.24 39.34
CA LEU A 620 44.05 -13.43 40.19
C LEU A 620 42.82 -14.28 39.87
N LEU A 621 43.03 -15.44 39.26
CA LEU A 621 41.95 -16.41 39.00
C LEU A 621 41.70 -17.25 40.25
N GLN A 622 40.44 -17.55 40.55
CA GLN A 622 40.11 -18.57 41.56
C GLN A 622 40.66 -19.94 41.13
N PRO A 623 40.97 -20.86 42.06
CA PRO A 623 41.57 -22.15 41.72
C PRO A 623 40.80 -22.93 40.62
N HIS A 624 39.47 -22.93 40.70
CA HIS A 624 38.59 -23.58 39.72
C HIS A 624 38.54 -22.84 38.37
N GLN A 625 38.66 -21.51 38.38
CA GLN A 625 38.73 -20.72 37.15
C GLN A 625 40.07 -20.95 36.45
N PHE A 626 41.16 -20.95 37.21
CA PHE A 626 42.50 -21.24 36.71
C PHE A 626 42.54 -22.62 36.04
N GLU A 627 42.04 -23.66 36.72
CA GLU A 627 41.98 -25.03 36.18
C GLU A 627 41.23 -25.09 34.84
N LEU A 628 40.08 -24.42 34.73
CA LEU A 628 39.22 -24.44 33.54
C LEU A 628 39.71 -23.55 32.40
N VAL A 629 40.49 -22.50 32.68
CA VAL A 629 41.04 -21.59 31.66
C VAL A 629 42.36 -22.14 31.09
N VAL A 630 43.17 -22.81 31.91
CA VAL A 630 44.43 -23.43 31.49
C VAL A 630 44.19 -24.67 30.63
N ARG A 631 43.10 -25.40 30.92
CA ARG A 631 42.68 -26.60 30.21
C ARG A 631 41.95 -26.28 28.91
#